data_AF-A0A6G1RIQ0-F1
#
_entry.id   AF-A0A6G1RIQ0-F1
#
_cell.length_a   1.000
_cell.length_b   1.000
_cell.length_c   1.000
_cell.angle_alpha   90.00
_cell.angle_beta   90.00
_cell.angle_gamma   90.00
#
_symmetry.space_group_name_H-M   'P 1'
#
loop_
_entity.id
_entity.type
_entity.pdbx_description
1 polymer ?
#
loop_
_entity_poly.entity_id
_entity_poly.type
_entity_poly.pdbx_seq_one_letter_code
_entity_poly.pdbx_strand_id
1 'polypeptide(L)'
;HLISDAHEWMNEIPTVPTYSPAKPLAFMKKRHCEKIEGSKSLAQSWRMKDRMKTVSVALVLCLNVGVDPPDVVKTTPCARLECWIDPLSMGPQKALETIGANLQKQYENWQPRARYKQSLDPTVDEVKKLCTSLRRNAKEERVLFHYNGHGVPRPTVNGEIWVFNKNYTQYIPLSIYDLQTWMGSPSIFVYDCSNAGLIVKSFKQFALQREQELEVAAINPNHPLAQMPLPPSMKNCIQLAACEASELLPMIPDLPADLFTSCLTTPIKIALRWFCMQKSVRLVPGVTLDLIEKIPGRLNDRRTPLGELNWIFTAITDTIAWNVLPRDLFQKLFRQDLLVASLFRNFLLAERIMRSYNCTPVSSPRLPPTYMHAMWQAWDLAVDICLSQLPTIIEEGTAFRHSPFFAEQLTAFQVWLTMGVENRNPPEQLPIVLQVLLSQVHRLRALDLLGRFLDLGPWAVSLALSVGIFPYVLKLLQSSARELRPLLVFIW
;
A
#
# COMPACT_ATOMS: atom_id res chain seq x y z
N HIS A 1 -90.42 -50.15 25.95
CA HIS A 1 -89.79 -50.23 24.63
C HIS A 1 -89.37 -48.83 24.20
N LEU A 2 -88.06 -48.65 23.94
CA LEU A 2 -87.45 -47.73 22.97
C LEU A 2 -87.74 -46.22 23.14
N ILE A 3 -86.76 -45.41 23.58
CA ILE A 3 -85.72 -44.73 22.74
C ILE A 3 -86.41 -43.86 21.68
N SER A 4 -86.40 -42.54 21.75
CA SER A 4 -85.31 -41.64 21.31
C SER A 4 -85.70 -40.20 21.65
N ASP A 5 -84.81 -39.25 21.39
CA ASP A 5 -85.04 -37.79 21.44
C ASP A 5 -84.58 -37.12 22.74
N ALA A 6 -83.30 -37.34 23.04
CA ALA A 6 -82.48 -36.38 23.78
C ALA A 6 -81.22 -36.06 22.94
N HIS A 7 -81.42 -35.51 21.75
CA HIS A 7 -80.35 -34.89 20.96
C HIS A 7 -80.70 -33.43 20.72
N GLU A 8 -80.34 -32.53 21.63
CA GLU A 8 -80.04 -31.13 21.26
C GLU A 8 -79.40 -30.23 22.33
N TRP A 9 -78.87 -30.75 23.45
CA TRP A 9 -78.22 -29.91 24.48
C TRP A 9 -76.85 -30.44 24.91
N MET A 10 -75.99 -30.82 23.95
CA MET A 10 -74.64 -31.28 24.25
C MET A 10 -73.55 -30.68 23.36
N ASN A 11 -73.76 -29.48 22.84
CA ASN A 11 -72.74 -28.70 22.13
C ASN A 11 -72.65 -27.31 22.73
N GLU A 12 -72.00 -27.17 23.89
CA GLU A 12 -71.29 -25.96 24.34
C GLU A 12 -70.78 -26.18 25.78
N ILE A 13 -69.80 -27.07 25.93
CA ILE A 13 -68.83 -26.91 27.02
C ILE A 13 -67.57 -26.38 26.34
N PRO A 14 -67.11 -25.15 26.64
CA PRO A 14 -65.81 -24.69 26.16
C PRO A 14 -64.78 -25.68 26.69
N THR A 15 -64.14 -26.44 25.80
CA THR A 15 -62.97 -27.22 26.15
C THR A 15 -61.92 -26.22 26.64
N VAL A 16 -61.72 -26.19 27.96
CA VAL A 16 -60.61 -25.49 28.59
C VAL A 16 -59.36 -25.89 27.81
N PRO A 17 -58.57 -24.95 27.27
CA PRO A 17 -57.34 -25.32 26.57
C PRO A 17 -56.48 -26.06 27.58
N THR A 18 -56.29 -27.36 27.36
CA THR A 18 -55.35 -28.17 28.12
C THR A 18 -53.98 -27.63 27.77
N TYR A 19 -53.49 -26.70 28.60
CA TYR A 19 -52.08 -26.31 28.63
C TYR A 19 -51.30 -27.59 28.91
N SER A 20 -50.87 -28.27 27.85
CA SER A 20 -49.91 -29.37 27.94
C SER A 20 -48.56 -28.70 28.15
N PRO A 21 -47.98 -28.67 29.38
CA PRO A 21 -46.66 -28.12 29.56
C PRO A 21 -45.72 -28.88 28.63
N ALA A 22 -44.92 -28.15 27.83
CA ALA A 22 -44.01 -28.74 26.86
C ALA A 22 -43.23 -29.88 27.52
N LYS A 23 -43.52 -31.14 27.13
CA LYS A 23 -42.91 -32.31 27.77
C LYS A 23 -41.40 -32.26 27.52
N PRO A 24 -40.55 -32.45 28.54
CA PRO A 24 -39.11 -32.41 28.35
C PRO A 24 -38.68 -33.52 27.39
N LEU A 25 -37.98 -33.13 26.32
CA LEU A 25 -37.49 -34.04 25.30
C LEU A 25 -36.23 -34.76 25.81
N ALA A 26 -36.39 -36.04 26.17
CA ALA A 26 -35.28 -36.90 26.55
C ALA A 26 -34.41 -37.23 25.31
N PHE A 27 -33.10 -37.27 25.50
CA PHE A 27 -32.13 -37.68 24.46
C PHE A 27 -32.12 -36.85 23.16
N MET A 28 -32.59 -35.59 23.17
CA MET A 28 -32.59 -34.70 22.00
C MET A 28 -31.57 -33.55 22.09
N LYS A 29 -30.38 -33.84 22.63
CA LYS A 29 -29.25 -32.89 22.70
C LYS A 29 -28.26 -33.20 21.58
N LYS A 30 -27.39 -32.24 21.22
CA LYS A 30 -26.37 -32.42 20.17
C LYS A 30 -25.59 -33.73 20.29
N ARG A 31 -25.14 -34.10 21.50
CA ARG A 31 -24.44 -35.37 21.79
C ARG A 31 -25.20 -36.66 21.42
N HIS A 32 -26.51 -36.55 21.19
CA HIS A 32 -27.40 -37.67 20.86
C HIS A 32 -27.83 -37.62 19.39
N CYS A 33 -27.98 -36.42 18.81
CA CYS A 33 -28.45 -36.22 17.44
C CYS A 33 -27.32 -36.16 16.41
N GLU A 34 -26.18 -35.56 16.79
CA GLU A 34 -25.01 -35.40 15.94
C GLU A 34 -24.03 -36.56 16.17
N LYS A 35 -23.32 -36.95 15.12
CA LYS A 35 -22.23 -37.92 15.24
C LYS A 35 -21.11 -37.32 16.10
N ILE A 36 -20.65 -38.06 17.10
CA ILE A 36 -19.55 -37.63 17.98
C ILE A 36 -18.23 -37.81 17.24
N GLU A 37 -17.90 -36.84 16.39
CA GLU A 37 -16.64 -36.76 15.67
C GLU A 37 -16.13 -35.31 15.62
N GLY A 38 -14.81 -35.14 15.54
CA GLY A 38 -14.21 -33.83 15.34
C GLY A 38 -14.39 -33.35 13.90
N SER A 39 -14.62 -32.05 13.71
CA SER A 39 -14.60 -31.46 12.37
C SER A 39 -13.23 -31.63 11.72
N LYS A 40 -13.19 -31.96 10.42
CA LYS A 40 -11.93 -32.01 9.66
C LYS A 40 -11.25 -30.63 9.68
N SER A 41 -9.95 -30.60 9.94
CA SER A 41 -9.18 -29.36 9.87
C SER A 41 -9.05 -28.91 8.42
N LEU A 42 -9.48 -27.68 8.14
CA LEU A 42 -9.23 -27.05 6.84
C LEU A 42 -7.75 -26.65 6.75
N ALA A 43 -7.15 -26.82 5.58
CA ALA A 43 -5.78 -26.36 5.33
C ALA A 43 -5.71 -24.83 5.51
N GLN A 44 -4.84 -24.37 6.42
CA GLN A 44 -4.66 -22.96 6.74
C GLN A 44 -3.45 -22.39 6.01
N SER A 45 -3.66 -21.45 5.07
CA SER A 45 -2.61 -20.84 4.25
C SER A 45 -2.29 -19.38 4.60
N TRP A 46 -2.87 -18.84 5.68
CA TRP A 46 -2.73 -17.41 6.04
C TRP A 46 -1.36 -17.04 6.63
N ARG A 47 -0.57 -18.01 7.11
CA ARG A 47 0.74 -17.73 7.71
C ARG A 47 1.74 -17.33 6.64
N MET A 48 2.28 -16.12 6.76
CA MET A 48 3.46 -15.73 5.99
C MET A 48 4.68 -16.53 6.46
N LYS A 49 5.14 -17.46 5.62
CA LYS A 49 6.32 -18.29 5.90
C LYS A 49 7.63 -17.53 5.68
N ASP A 50 7.68 -16.69 4.64
CA ASP A 50 8.89 -15.96 4.26
C ASP A 50 8.74 -14.46 4.57
N ARG A 51 9.09 -14.06 5.79
CA ARG A 51 9.18 -12.64 6.13
C ARG A 51 10.44 -12.07 5.49
N MET A 52 10.28 -11.06 4.64
CA MET A 52 11.39 -10.45 3.90
C MET A 52 11.61 -9.02 4.38
N LYS A 53 12.85 -8.55 4.34
CA LYS A 53 13.17 -7.18 4.73
C LYS A 53 14.04 -6.49 3.69
N THR A 54 13.69 -5.25 3.39
CA THR A 54 14.59 -4.37 2.66
C THR A 54 15.62 -3.77 3.63
N VAL A 55 16.89 -4.17 3.46
CA VAL A 55 17.99 -3.80 4.38
C VAL A 55 18.95 -2.76 3.81
N SER A 56 18.92 -2.54 2.51
CA SER A 56 19.82 -1.66 1.78
C SER A 56 19.06 -0.87 0.71
N VAL A 57 19.40 0.40 0.54
CA VAL A 57 18.77 1.31 -0.42
C VAL A 57 19.86 2.06 -1.19
N ALA A 58 19.85 1.92 -2.52
CA ALA A 58 20.62 2.74 -3.46
C ALA A 58 19.75 3.89 -3.98
N LEU A 59 20.22 5.12 -3.84
CA LEU A 59 19.60 6.32 -4.39
C LEU A 59 20.51 6.86 -5.49
N VAL A 60 20.15 6.57 -6.75
CA VAL A 60 20.87 7.00 -7.95
C VAL A 60 20.14 8.19 -8.56
N LEU A 61 20.74 9.37 -8.45
CA LEU A 61 20.17 10.62 -8.94
C LEU A 61 21.00 11.10 -10.13
N CYS A 62 20.37 11.22 -11.30
CA CYS A 62 20.99 11.74 -12.51
C CYS A 62 20.26 13.01 -12.95
N LEU A 63 20.66 14.16 -12.39
CA LEU A 63 19.94 15.43 -12.47
C LEU A 63 20.67 16.52 -13.25
N ASN A 64 22.01 16.52 -13.24
CA ASN A 64 22.84 17.53 -13.91
C ASN A 64 22.28 18.96 -13.75
N VAL A 65 22.12 19.39 -12.49
CA VAL A 65 21.31 20.57 -12.13
C VAL A 65 21.72 21.80 -12.94
N GLY A 66 20.76 22.36 -13.69
CA GLY A 66 20.94 23.54 -14.54
C GLY A 66 21.22 23.25 -16.01
N VAL A 67 21.41 21.98 -16.39
CA VAL A 67 21.60 21.56 -17.79
C VAL A 67 20.50 20.59 -18.18
N ASP A 68 19.68 20.97 -19.15
CA ASP A 68 18.58 20.14 -19.63
C ASP A 68 19.08 19.07 -20.63
N PRO A 69 18.53 17.85 -20.59
CA PRO A 69 18.86 16.84 -21.59
C PRO A 69 18.27 17.22 -22.97
N PRO A 70 18.92 16.79 -24.07
CA PRO A 70 18.60 17.26 -25.42
C PRO A 70 17.22 16.84 -25.93
N ASP A 71 16.58 15.86 -25.30
CA ASP A 71 15.33 15.25 -25.75
C ASP A 71 14.10 15.72 -24.97
N VAL A 72 14.28 16.64 -24.01
CA VAL A 72 13.21 17.23 -23.21
C VAL A 72 13.17 18.74 -23.44
N VAL A 73 12.13 19.22 -24.12
CA VAL A 73 11.86 20.65 -24.26
C VAL A 73 11.05 21.11 -23.06
N LYS A 74 11.68 21.87 -22.15
CA LYS A 74 10.98 22.44 -20.98
C LYS A 74 10.12 23.63 -21.37
N THR A 75 8.91 23.69 -20.82
CA THR A 75 8.05 24.88 -20.90
C THR A 75 8.56 25.99 -19.98
N THR A 76 8.18 27.24 -20.26
CA THR A 76 8.38 28.36 -19.32
C THR A 76 7.01 28.93 -18.96
N PRO A 77 6.55 28.81 -17.70
CA PRO A 77 7.14 28.09 -16.56
C PRO A 77 7.08 26.55 -16.68
N CYS A 78 7.90 25.84 -15.89
CA CYS A 78 7.89 24.37 -15.78
C CYS A 78 7.98 23.88 -14.31
N ALA A 79 7.53 22.64 -14.11
CA ALA A 79 7.77 21.87 -12.88
C ALA A 79 9.27 21.74 -12.63
N ARG A 80 9.74 22.18 -11.46
CA ARG A 80 11.17 22.18 -11.12
C ARG A 80 11.51 21.61 -9.76
N LEU A 81 10.54 21.55 -8.83
CA LEU A 81 10.83 21.11 -7.48
C LEU A 81 11.25 19.64 -7.52
N GLU A 82 12.37 19.32 -6.90
CA GLU A 82 12.84 17.97 -6.69
C GLU A 82 13.05 17.74 -5.19
N CYS A 83 12.46 16.67 -4.68
CA CYS A 83 12.47 16.33 -3.26
C CYS A 83 12.06 17.51 -2.37
N TRP A 84 11.11 18.32 -2.87
CA TRP A 84 10.60 19.55 -2.27
C TRP A 84 11.63 20.69 -2.13
N ILE A 85 12.64 20.72 -2.99
CA ILE A 85 13.64 21.79 -3.09
C ILE A 85 13.57 22.39 -4.50
N ASP A 86 13.68 23.71 -4.63
CA ASP A 86 13.96 24.34 -5.92
C ASP A 86 15.47 24.20 -6.22
N PRO A 87 15.88 23.38 -7.21
CA PRO A 87 17.29 23.16 -7.52
C PRO A 87 18.02 24.43 -7.96
N LEU A 88 17.29 25.42 -8.50
CA LEU A 88 17.86 26.68 -8.99
C LEU A 88 17.99 27.75 -7.89
N SER A 89 17.43 27.50 -6.69
CA SER A 89 17.53 28.42 -5.56
C SER A 89 18.91 28.44 -4.88
N MET A 90 19.77 27.49 -5.22
CA MET A 90 21.13 27.35 -4.67
C MET A 90 22.10 26.86 -5.75
N GLY A 91 23.41 26.88 -5.46
CA GLY A 91 24.41 26.40 -6.41
C GLY A 91 24.20 24.91 -6.79
N PRO A 92 24.45 24.50 -8.05
CA PRO A 92 24.11 23.16 -8.57
C PRO A 92 24.59 21.99 -7.69
N GLN A 93 25.85 22.03 -7.25
CA GLN A 93 26.44 21.00 -6.39
C GLN A 93 25.71 20.89 -5.04
N LYS A 94 25.42 22.04 -4.41
CA LYS A 94 24.73 22.09 -3.13
C LYS A 94 23.26 21.66 -3.27
N ALA A 95 22.62 22.01 -4.39
CA ALA A 95 21.28 21.56 -4.71
C ALA A 95 21.22 20.03 -4.77
N LEU A 96 22.12 19.42 -5.55
CA LEU A 96 22.20 17.97 -5.71
C LEU A 96 22.43 17.23 -4.38
N GLU A 97 23.35 17.71 -3.56
CA GLU A 97 23.60 17.16 -2.21
C GLU A 97 22.37 17.28 -1.29
N THR A 98 21.68 18.43 -1.34
CA THR A 98 20.50 18.65 -0.50
C THR A 98 19.31 17.80 -0.97
N ILE A 99 19.12 17.65 -2.28
CA ILE A 99 18.11 16.75 -2.88
C ILE A 99 18.38 15.31 -2.45
N GLY A 100 19.63 14.83 -2.58
CA GLY A 100 20.04 13.50 -2.14
C GLY A 100 19.77 13.25 -0.64
N ALA A 101 20.14 14.21 0.21
CA ALA A 101 19.89 14.14 1.64
C ALA A 101 18.40 14.14 2.00
N ASN A 102 17.59 14.96 1.30
CA ASN A 102 16.15 14.98 1.51
C ASN A 102 15.49 13.68 1.04
N LEU A 103 15.85 13.16 -0.13
CA LEU A 103 15.32 11.88 -0.61
C LEU A 103 15.61 10.74 0.36
N GLN A 104 16.84 10.70 0.91
CA GLN A 104 17.18 9.73 1.95
C GLN A 104 16.27 9.86 3.16
N LYS A 105 16.09 11.06 3.72
CA LYS A 105 15.19 11.31 4.85
C LYS A 105 13.74 10.89 4.56
N GLN A 106 13.26 11.13 3.33
CA GLN A 106 11.91 10.73 2.93
C GLN A 106 11.75 9.19 2.96
N TYR A 107 12.74 8.43 2.48
CA TYR A 107 12.72 6.97 2.58
C TYR A 107 12.93 6.45 4.01
N GLU A 108 13.77 7.13 4.82
CA GLU A 108 14.02 6.77 6.23
C GLU A 108 12.73 6.82 7.08
N ASN A 109 11.77 7.67 6.72
CA ASN A 109 10.44 7.67 7.36
C ASN A 109 9.71 6.32 7.22
N TRP A 110 9.96 5.58 6.13
CA TRP A 110 9.35 4.28 5.86
C TRP A 110 10.20 3.10 6.33
N GLN A 111 11.53 3.21 6.25
CA GLN A 111 12.45 2.16 6.69
C GLN A 111 13.70 2.75 7.38
N PRO A 112 13.60 3.19 8.65
CA PRO A 112 14.69 3.90 9.33
C PRO A 112 15.90 3.00 9.64
N ARG A 113 15.75 1.68 9.55
CA ARG A 113 16.80 0.71 9.90
C ARG A 113 17.54 0.13 8.69
N ALA A 114 17.28 0.64 7.49
CA ALA A 114 18.04 0.25 6.29
C ALA A 114 19.33 1.06 6.17
N ARG A 115 20.27 0.53 5.39
CA ARG A 115 21.50 1.23 5.00
C ARG A 115 21.28 1.98 3.69
N TYR A 116 21.38 3.30 3.75
CA TYR A 116 21.22 4.18 2.60
C TYR A 116 22.57 4.52 1.98
N LYS A 117 22.65 4.48 0.65
CA LYS A 117 23.80 4.95 -0.12
C LYS A 117 23.32 5.81 -1.28
N GLN A 118 23.80 7.04 -1.32
CA GLN A 118 23.52 8.00 -2.38
C GLN A 118 24.61 7.93 -3.46
N SER A 119 24.19 8.13 -4.71
CA SER A 119 25.05 8.22 -5.89
C SER A 119 24.53 9.38 -6.71
N LEU A 120 25.21 10.51 -6.63
CA LEU A 120 24.79 11.79 -7.19
C LEU A 120 25.56 12.03 -8.50
N ASP A 121 24.82 12.15 -9.61
CA ASP A 121 25.33 12.20 -10.98
C ASP A 121 26.46 11.18 -11.23
N PRO A 122 26.19 9.87 -11.10
CA PRO A 122 27.25 8.88 -11.09
C PRO A 122 27.70 8.46 -12.49
N THR A 123 28.86 7.80 -12.50
CA THR A 123 29.38 7.03 -13.63
C THR A 123 28.92 5.57 -13.59
N VAL A 124 29.02 4.87 -14.72
CA VAL A 124 28.72 3.42 -14.82
C VAL A 124 29.50 2.60 -13.78
N ASP A 125 30.78 2.90 -13.59
CA ASP A 125 31.64 2.20 -12.63
C ASP A 125 31.20 2.41 -11.18
N GLU A 126 30.71 3.60 -10.84
CA GLU A 126 30.18 3.91 -9.51
C GLU A 126 28.86 3.18 -9.26
N VAL A 127 27.95 3.16 -10.24
CA VAL A 127 26.71 2.38 -10.14
C VAL A 127 27.02 0.89 -9.98
N LYS A 128 27.98 0.35 -10.74
CA LYS A 128 28.43 -1.05 -10.61
C LYS A 128 28.97 -1.35 -9.21
N LYS A 129 29.87 -0.52 -8.69
CA LYS A 129 30.44 -0.67 -7.34
C LYS A 129 29.36 -0.55 -6.26
N LEU A 130 28.41 0.36 -6.43
CA LEU A 130 27.29 0.55 -5.52
C LEU A 130 26.41 -0.71 -5.46
N CYS A 131 25.89 -1.15 -6.60
CA CYS A 131 24.97 -2.29 -6.69
C CYS A 131 25.62 -3.58 -6.16
N THR A 132 26.85 -3.90 -6.62
CA THR A 132 27.58 -5.09 -6.16
C THR A 132 27.92 -5.04 -4.67
N SER A 133 28.30 -3.86 -4.14
CA SER A 133 28.52 -3.68 -2.71
C SER A 133 27.26 -3.91 -1.88
N LEU A 134 26.11 -3.38 -2.31
CA LEU A 134 24.86 -3.51 -1.58
C LEU A 134 24.33 -4.94 -1.60
N ARG A 135 24.37 -5.62 -2.76
CA ARG A 135 24.00 -7.04 -2.87
C ARG A 135 24.86 -7.91 -1.97
N ARG A 136 26.20 -7.76 -2.02
CA ARG A 136 27.12 -8.51 -1.15
C ARG A 136 26.78 -8.36 0.34
N ASN A 137 26.39 -7.16 0.77
CA ASN A 137 26.06 -6.86 2.16
C ASN A 137 24.65 -7.31 2.57
N ALA A 138 23.72 -7.40 1.62
CA ALA A 138 22.33 -7.80 1.86
C ALA A 138 22.14 -9.32 1.81
N LYS A 139 23.00 -10.06 1.10
CA LYS A 139 22.86 -11.52 0.90
C LYS A 139 21.48 -11.83 0.29
N GLU A 140 20.64 -12.54 1.01
CA GLU A 140 19.27 -12.95 0.63
C GLU A 140 18.21 -11.90 0.96
N GLU A 141 18.56 -10.80 1.63
CA GLU A 141 17.63 -9.72 1.93
C GLU A 141 17.40 -8.80 0.73
N ARG A 142 16.31 -8.04 0.77
CA ARG A 142 15.92 -7.18 -0.35
C ARG A 142 16.79 -5.92 -0.40
N VAL A 143 17.17 -5.52 -1.62
CA VAL A 143 17.83 -4.24 -1.92
C VAL A 143 16.89 -3.38 -2.77
N LEU A 144 16.72 -2.11 -2.38
CA LEU A 144 16.01 -1.12 -3.18
C LEU A 144 16.98 -0.36 -4.08
N PHE A 145 16.63 -0.17 -5.33
CA PHE A 145 17.32 0.69 -6.29
C PHE A 145 16.34 1.77 -6.76
N HIS A 146 16.60 3.01 -6.37
CA HIS A 146 15.87 4.18 -6.84
C HIS A 146 16.71 4.86 -7.91
N TYR A 147 16.13 5.08 -9.08
CA TYR A 147 16.73 5.81 -10.19
C TYR A 147 15.84 6.99 -10.57
N ASN A 148 16.40 8.18 -10.45
CA ASN A 148 15.82 9.41 -10.99
C ASN A 148 16.68 9.85 -12.18
N GLY A 149 16.04 9.96 -13.35
CA GLY A 149 16.69 10.25 -14.63
C GLY A 149 16.22 11.55 -15.28
N HIS A 150 15.87 12.60 -14.51
CA HIS A 150 15.36 13.85 -15.10
C HIS A 150 16.42 14.71 -15.81
N GLY A 151 17.69 14.57 -15.46
CA GLY A 151 18.81 15.32 -16.05
C GLY A 151 19.52 14.61 -17.20
N VAL A 152 18.96 13.49 -17.68
CA VAL A 152 19.54 12.65 -18.72
C VAL A 152 18.50 12.30 -19.78
N PRO A 153 18.90 11.83 -20.97
CA PRO A 153 17.95 11.41 -21.99
C PRO A 153 17.03 10.28 -21.52
N ARG A 154 15.91 10.13 -22.23
CA ARG A 154 14.94 9.06 -21.98
C ARG A 154 15.56 7.67 -22.19
N PRO A 155 15.07 6.64 -21.45
CA PRO A 155 15.49 5.26 -21.65
C PRO A 155 15.28 4.81 -23.10
N THR A 156 16.20 3.98 -23.61
CA THR A 156 16.18 3.52 -24.99
C THR A 156 15.31 2.27 -25.16
N VAL A 157 14.86 2.01 -26.40
CA VAL A 157 14.15 0.77 -26.76
C VAL A 157 15.03 -0.48 -26.61
N ASN A 158 16.36 -0.31 -26.63
CA ASN A 158 17.34 -1.37 -26.43
C ASN A 158 17.47 -1.76 -24.94
N GLY A 159 16.77 -1.08 -24.04
CA GLY A 159 16.82 -1.38 -22.61
C GLY A 159 18.04 -0.79 -21.92
N GLU A 160 18.34 0.48 -22.21
CA GLU A 160 19.40 1.24 -21.57
C GLU A 160 18.81 2.43 -20.79
N ILE A 161 19.40 2.70 -19.64
CA ILE A 161 19.21 3.95 -18.88
C ILE A 161 20.48 4.79 -19.00
N TRP A 162 20.39 6.09 -18.75
CA TRP A 162 21.52 7.00 -18.95
C TRP A 162 22.13 7.43 -17.62
N VAL A 163 23.46 7.53 -17.62
CA VAL A 163 24.28 8.07 -16.53
C VAL A 163 25.36 8.99 -17.14
N PHE A 164 26.31 9.48 -16.35
CA PHE A 164 27.33 10.42 -16.82
C PHE A 164 28.69 9.77 -17.03
N ASN A 165 29.56 10.46 -17.78
CA ASN A 165 31.00 10.25 -17.68
C ASN A 165 31.59 11.12 -16.56
N LYS A 166 32.87 10.89 -16.20
CA LYS A 166 33.54 11.59 -15.08
C LYS A 166 33.57 13.12 -15.20
N ASN A 167 33.50 13.63 -16.42
CA ASN A 167 33.63 15.06 -16.71
C ASN A 167 32.28 15.72 -17.02
N TYR A 168 31.16 14.99 -16.90
CA TYR A 168 29.81 15.47 -17.21
C TYR A 168 29.63 16.05 -18.63
N THR A 169 30.44 15.56 -19.59
CA THR A 169 30.39 16.03 -20.99
C THR A 169 29.54 15.14 -21.88
N GLN A 170 29.30 13.89 -21.48
CA GLN A 170 28.55 12.90 -22.26
C GLN A 170 27.63 12.09 -21.37
N TYR A 171 26.46 11.77 -21.91
CA TYR A 171 25.57 10.76 -21.38
C TYR A 171 26.06 9.38 -21.82
N ILE A 172 26.24 8.47 -20.85
CA ILE A 172 26.74 7.12 -21.07
C ILE A 172 25.58 6.13 -20.88
N PRO A 173 25.30 5.25 -21.84
CA PRO A 173 24.25 4.25 -21.70
C PRO A 173 24.69 3.16 -20.72
N LEU A 174 23.76 2.76 -19.85
CA LEU A 174 23.89 1.67 -18.90
C LEU A 174 22.80 0.64 -19.21
N SER A 175 23.23 -0.57 -19.58
CA SER A 175 22.32 -1.66 -19.89
C SER A 175 21.56 -2.15 -18.66
N ILE A 176 20.24 -2.33 -18.81
CA ILE A 176 19.41 -2.95 -17.77
C ILE A 176 19.83 -4.40 -17.52
N TYR A 177 20.39 -5.08 -18.52
CA TYR A 177 20.94 -6.44 -18.39
C TYR A 177 22.11 -6.49 -17.39
N ASP A 178 22.96 -5.48 -17.37
CA ASP A 178 24.07 -5.39 -16.42
C ASP A 178 23.57 -5.01 -15.04
N LEU A 179 22.64 -4.05 -14.98
CA LEU A 179 22.03 -3.61 -13.72
C LEU A 179 21.36 -4.76 -12.96
N GLN A 180 20.57 -5.60 -13.65
CA GLN A 180 19.96 -6.79 -13.02
C GLN A 180 21.01 -7.75 -12.46
N THR A 181 22.16 -7.87 -13.14
CA THR A 181 23.26 -8.74 -12.74
C THR A 181 23.94 -8.24 -11.47
N TRP A 182 24.19 -6.94 -11.36
CA TRP A 182 24.84 -6.36 -10.18
C TRP A 182 23.92 -6.33 -8.97
N MET A 183 22.63 -6.07 -9.20
CA MET A 183 21.63 -5.96 -8.14
C MET A 183 21.18 -7.32 -7.61
N GLY A 184 21.13 -8.36 -8.44
CA GLY A 184 20.65 -9.69 -8.07
C GLY A 184 19.20 -9.71 -7.53
N SER A 185 18.83 -10.84 -6.94
CA SER A 185 17.51 -11.09 -6.34
C SER A 185 17.67 -11.46 -4.86
N PRO A 186 16.75 -11.07 -3.96
CA PRO A 186 15.55 -10.28 -4.20
C PRO A 186 15.84 -8.76 -4.25
N SER A 187 15.20 -8.02 -5.16
CA SER A 187 15.38 -6.57 -5.30
C SER A 187 14.07 -5.84 -5.65
N ILE A 188 14.02 -4.54 -5.38
CA ILE A 188 12.92 -3.66 -5.79
C ILE A 188 13.49 -2.42 -6.50
N PHE A 189 12.89 -2.04 -7.62
CA PHE A 189 13.32 -0.92 -8.45
C PHE A 189 12.24 0.16 -8.49
N VAL A 190 12.66 1.42 -8.40
CA VAL A 190 11.82 2.61 -8.57
C VAL A 190 12.45 3.47 -9.66
N TYR A 191 11.72 3.71 -10.75
CA TYR A 191 12.18 4.50 -11.88
C TYR A 191 11.34 5.76 -12.02
N ASP A 192 11.94 6.91 -11.68
CA ASP A 192 11.35 8.24 -11.89
C ASP A 192 12.03 8.91 -13.09
N CYS A 193 11.45 8.69 -14.26
CA CYS A 193 11.87 9.27 -15.53
C CYS A 193 10.74 9.18 -16.56
N SER A 194 10.84 9.96 -17.63
CA SER A 194 9.94 9.82 -18.77
C SER A 194 10.20 8.49 -19.51
N ASN A 195 9.17 7.90 -20.11
CA ASN A 195 9.22 6.60 -20.78
C ASN A 195 9.69 5.42 -19.88
N ALA A 196 9.53 5.52 -18.55
CA ALA A 196 9.98 4.51 -17.59
C ALA A 196 9.40 3.10 -17.85
N GLY A 197 8.23 3.01 -18.50
CA GLY A 197 7.64 1.74 -18.92
C GLY A 197 8.52 0.92 -19.89
N LEU A 198 9.43 1.55 -20.64
CA LEU A 198 10.42 0.86 -21.47
C LEU A 198 11.38 0.04 -20.61
N ILE A 199 11.83 0.59 -19.47
CA ILE A 199 12.72 -0.09 -18.53
C ILE A 199 12.06 -1.36 -18.00
N VAL A 200 10.78 -1.29 -17.61
CA VAL A 200 10.05 -2.45 -17.09
C VAL A 200 9.86 -3.53 -18.15
N LYS A 201 9.62 -3.13 -19.41
CA LYS A 201 9.50 -4.05 -20.55
C LYS A 201 10.83 -4.76 -20.84
N SER A 202 11.91 -4.00 -20.98
CA SER A 202 13.25 -4.55 -21.26
C SER A 202 13.76 -5.42 -20.11
N PHE A 203 13.53 -5.03 -18.85
CA PHE A 203 13.88 -5.85 -17.69
C PHE A 203 13.23 -7.23 -17.75
N LYS A 204 11.94 -7.31 -18.10
CA LYS A 204 11.24 -8.60 -18.23
C LYS A 204 11.79 -9.44 -19.37
N GLN A 205 12.10 -8.83 -20.51
CA GLN A 205 12.71 -9.52 -21.65
C GLN A 205 14.08 -10.09 -21.28
N PHE A 206 14.95 -9.28 -20.68
CA PHE A 206 16.27 -9.70 -20.24
C PHE A 206 16.24 -10.74 -19.11
N ALA A 207 15.24 -10.69 -18.24
CA ALA A 207 15.04 -11.72 -17.22
C ALA A 207 14.63 -13.06 -17.84
N LEU A 208 13.73 -13.06 -18.83
CA LEU A 208 13.32 -14.28 -19.56
C LEU A 208 14.47 -14.87 -20.38
N GLN A 209 15.20 -14.01 -21.10
CA GLN A 209 16.38 -14.43 -21.86
C GLN A 209 17.40 -15.12 -20.96
N ARG A 210 17.66 -14.55 -19.77
CA ARG A 210 18.57 -15.15 -18.79
C ARG A 210 18.09 -16.50 -18.26
N GLU A 211 16.79 -16.66 -18.00
CA GLU A 211 16.24 -17.97 -17.60
C GLU A 211 16.42 -19.01 -18.72
N GLN A 212 16.19 -18.65 -19.98
CA GLN A 212 16.40 -19.54 -21.13
C GLN A 212 17.88 -19.93 -21.32
N GLU A 213 18.81 -18.98 -21.20
CA GLU A 213 20.25 -19.25 -21.28
C GLU A 213 20.71 -20.21 -20.17
N LEU A 214 20.09 -20.14 -18.99
CA LEU A 214 20.38 -21.06 -17.87
C LEU A 214 19.79 -22.45 -18.09
N GLU A 215 18.59 -22.55 -18.64
CA GLU A 215 17.98 -23.83 -19.01
C GLU A 215 18.83 -24.57 -20.05
N VAL A 216 19.33 -23.87 -21.06
CA VAL A 216 20.25 -24.43 -22.06
C VAL A 216 21.59 -24.86 -21.44
N ALA A 217 22.15 -24.03 -20.54
CA ALA A 217 23.39 -24.37 -19.84
C ALA A 217 23.23 -25.58 -18.91
N ALA A 218 22.05 -25.80 -18.32
CA ALA A 218 21.77 -26.98 -17.49
C ALA A 218 21.69 -28.28 -18.32
N ILE A 219 21.30 -28.19 -19.59
CA ILE A 219 21.17 -29.34 -20.50
C ILE A 219 22.52 -29.69 -21.16
N ASN A 220 23.41 -28.71 -21.37
CA ASN A 220 24.69 -28.93 -22.03
C ASN A 220 25.88 -28.79 -21.04
N PRO A 221 26.48 -29.90 -20.57
CA PRO A 221 27.59 -29.87 -19.62
C PRO A 221 28.88 -29.23 -20.16
N ASN A 222 29.03 -29.06 -21.48
CA ASN A 222 30.14 -28.36 -22.10
C ASN A 222 29.90 -26.85 -22.25
N HIS A 223 28.75 -26.33 -21.80
CA HIS A 223 28.45 -24.90 -21.87
C HIS A 223 29.31 -24.12 -20.85
N PRO A 224 29.91 -22.97 -21.21
CA PRO A 224 30.78 -22.20 -20.30
C PRO A 224 30.10 -21.82 -18.97
N LEU A 225 28.78 -21.67 -18.98
CA LEU A 225 27.98 -21.34 -17.79
C LEU A 225 27.61 -22.55 -16.90
N ALA A 226 27.84 -23.79 -17.34
CA ALA A 226 27.48 -25.00 -16.59
C ALA A 226 28.29 -25.17 -15.29
N GLN A 227 29.44 -24.51 -15.18
CA GLN A 227 30.31 -24.54 -13.99
C GLN A 227 30.14 -23.32 -13.06
N MET A 228 29.27 -22.37 -13.41
CA MET A 228 29.01 -21.19 -12.58
C MET A 228 27.82 -21.42 -11.64
N PRO A 229 27.80 -20.82 -10.43
CA PRO A 229 26.63 -20.87 -9.57
C PRO A 229 25.40 -20.33 -10.31
N LEU A 230 24.29 -21.08 -10.29
CA LEU A 230 23.02 -20.68 -10.88
C LEU A 230 22.64 -19.26 -10.38
N PRO A 231 22.53 -18.26 -11.26
CA PRO A 231 22.06 -16.94 -10.88
C PRO A 231 20.66 -17.04 -10.27
N PRO A 232 20.35 -16.29 -9.20
CA PRO A 232 19.05 -16.36 -8.56
C PRO A 232 17.96 -15.87 -9.52
N SER A 233 16.81 -16.55 -9.52
CA SER A 233 15.68 -16.18 -10.40
C SER A 233 15.21 -14.75 -10.11
N MET A 234 15.00 -14.01 -11.20
CA MET A 234 14.54 -12.63 -11.17
C MET A 234 13.02 -12.53 -10.95
N LYS A 235 12.30 -13.66 -10.82
CA LYS A 235 10.84 -13.72 -10.54
C LYS A 235 10.41 -13.00 -9.27
N ASN A 236 11.35 -12.75 -8.34
CA ASN A 236 11.10 -12.04 -7.08
C ASN A 236 11.43 -10.54 -7.13
N CYS A 237 11.79 -10.02 -8.30
CA CYS A 237 12.10 -8.61 -8.49
C CYS A 237 10.83 -7.78 -8.69
N ILE A 238 10.71 -6.74 -7.89
CA ILE A 238 9.59 -5.81 -7.91
C ILE A 238 10.02 -4.55 -8.64
N GLN A 239 9.15 -3.96 -9.45
CA GLN A 239 9.46 -2.74 -10.18
C GLN A 239 8.29 -1.76 -10.11
N LEU A 240 8.60 -0.48 -9.95
CA LEU A 240 7.67 0.64 -9.98
C LEU A 240 8.23 1.68 -10.96
N ALA A 241 7.45 2.05 -11.97
CA ALA A 241 7.83 3.00 -13.00
C ALA A 241 6.81 4.13 -13.06
N ALA A 242 7.30 5.36 -13.24
CA ALA A 242 6.48 6.56 -13.18
C ALA A 242 5.42 6.68 -14.28
N CYS A 243 5.69 6.12 -15.47
CA CYS A 243 4.81 6.25 -16.63
C CYS A 243 4.93 5.04 -17.58
N GLU A 244 4.03 4.94 -18.56
CA GLU A 244 4.12 3.95 -19.63
C GLU A 244 5.27 4.24 -20.61
N ALA A 245 5.52 3.29 -21.52
CA ALA A 245 6.66 3.32 -22.45
C ALA A 245 6.65 4.48 -23.47
N SER A 246 5.51 5.13 -23.68
CA SER A 246 5.31 6.23 -24.64
C SER A 246 4.89 7.54 -23.98
N GLU A 247 4.79 7.58 -22.66
CA GLU A 247 4.33 8.73 -21.91
C GLU A 247 5.51 9.58 -21.41
N LEU A 248 5.25 10.88 -21.24
CA LEU A 248 6.19 11.85 -20.69
C LEU A 248 5.68 12.33 -19.33
N LEU A 249 6.60 12.63 -18.41
CA LEU A 249 6.25 13.21 -17.12
C LEU A 249 5.63 14.61 -17.26
N PRO A 250 4.74 15.02 -16.34
CA PRO A 250 4.08 16.32 -16.42
C PRO A 250 5.04 17.47 -16.12
N MET A 251 4.90 18.57 -16.88
CA MET A 251 5.71 19.79 -16.71
C MET A 251 4.95 20.94 -16.03
N ILE A 252 3.84 20.65 -15.36
CA ILE A 252 2.96 21.66 -14.76
C ILE A 252 3.68 22.35 -13.59
N PRO A 253 3.87 23.69 -13.60
CA PRO A 253 4.68 24.42 -12.60
C PRO A 253 4.27 24.21 -11.14
N ASP A 254 2.97 24.01 -10.91
CA ASP A 254 2.41 23.79 -9.57
C ASP A 254 2.70 22.39 -9.01
N LEU A 255 3.32 21.51 -9.79
CA LEU A 255 3.73 20.18 -9.38
C LEU A 255 5.26 20.11 -9.23
N PRO A 256 5.77 19.18 -8.41
CA PRO A 256 7.18 18.85 -8.45
C PRO A 256 7.53 18.11 -9.75
N ALA A 257 8.79 18.23 -10.19
CA ALA A 257 9.34 17.45 -11.29
C ALA A 257 9.39 15.96 -10.91
N ASP A 258 9.73 15.65 -9.65
CA ASP A 258 9.73 14.31 -9.08
C ASP A 258 8.35 13.89 -8.55
N LEU A 259 7.30 14.08 -9.35
CA LEU A 259 5.92 13.80 -8.95
C LEU A 259 5.72 12.34 -8.50
N PHE A 260 6.31 11.39 -9.22
CA PHE A 260 6.18 9.97 -8.88
C PHE A 260 6.88 9.65 -7.57
N THR A 261 8.14 10.08 -7.41
CA THR A 261 8.88 9.95 -6.16
C THR A 261 8.14 10.61 -5.00
N SER A 262 7.68 11.84 -5.18
CA SER A 262 6.89 12.59 -4.19
C SER A 262 5.63 11.84 -3.76
N CYS A 263 4.93 11.16 -4.68
CA CYS A 263 3.81 10.28 -4.35
C CYS A 263 4.25 9.08 -3.51
N LEU A 264 5.34 8.42 -3.90
CA LEU A 264 5.83 7.22 -3.23
C LEU A 264 6.43 7.48 -1.84
N THR A 265 7.09 8.62 -1.64
CA THR A 265 7.90 8.87 -0.44
C THR A 265 7.26 9.91 0.49
N THR A 266 6.43 10.81 -0.04
CA THR A 266 5.75 11.89 0.70
C THR A 266 4.26 12.03 0.32
N PRO A 267 3.47 10.94 0.40
CA PRO A 267 2.11 10.86 -0.15
C PRO A 267 1.17 11.94 0.39
N ILE A 268 1.21 12.22 1.70
CA ILE A 268 0.31 13.21 2.31
C ILE A 268 0.60 14.61 1.78
N LYS A 269 1.88 15.00 1.65
CA LYS A 269 2.26 16.33 1.18
C LYS A 269 1.77 16.56 -0.26
N ILE A 270 2.00 15.59 -1.15
CA ILE A 270 1.54 15.73 -2.54
C ILE A 270 0.03 15.54 -2.68
N ALA A 271 -0.62 14.68 -1.89
CA ALA A 271 -2.07 14.50 -1.93
C ALA A 271 -2.80 15.80 -1.59
N LEU A 272 -2.35 16.51 -0.54
CA LEU A 272 -2.95 17.78 -0.14
C LEU A 272 -2.67 18.90 -1.15
N ARG A 273 -1.43 18.99 -1.65
CA ARG A 273 -1.08 19.94 -2.72
C ARG A 273 -1.93 19.71 -3.97
N TRP A 274 -2.06 18.45 -4.40
CA TRP A 274 -2.87 18.06 -5.55
C TRP A 274 -4.36 18.33 -5.32
N PHE A 275 -4.87 18.03 -4.12
CA PHE A 275 -6.26 18.34 -3.74
C PHE A 275 -6.54 19.84 -3.90
N CYS A 276 -5.62 20.70 -3.46
CA CYS A 276 -5.70 22.16 -3.63
C CYS A 276 -5.68 22.66 -5.08
N MET A 277 -5.32 21.82 -6.04
CA MET A 277 -5.39 22.14 -7.47
C MET A 277 -6.69 21.64 -8.12
N GLN A 278 -7.45 20.78 -7.45
CA GLN A 278 -8.70 20.23 -7.98
C GLN A 278 -9.86 21.24 -7.87
N LYS A 279 -10.87 21.06 -8.73
CA LYS A 279 -12.09 21.90 -8.72
C LYS A 279 -12.83 21.89 -7.38
N SER A 280 -12.67 20.83 -6.58
CA SER A 280 -13.29 20.63 -5.27
C SER A 280 -12.91 21.70 -4.23
N VAL A 281 -11.80 22.40 -4.41
CA VAL A 281 -11.31 23.45 -3.49
C VAL A 281 -12.26 24.65 -3.43
N ARG A 282 -13.11 24.83 -4.45
CA ARG A 282 -14.19 25.81 -4.40
C ARG A 282 -15.16 25.58 -3.24
N LEU A 283 -15.17 24.39 -2.64
CA LEU A 283 -15.99 24.04 -1.49
C LEU A 283 -15.38 24.47 -0.14
N VAL A 284 -14.06 24.73 -0.09
CA VAL A 284 -13.37 25.22 1.12
C VAL A 284 -12.62 26.51 0.81
N PRO A 285 -13.33 27.65 0.81
CA PRO A 285 -12.70 28.95 0.59
C PRO A 285 -11.66 29.26 1.69
N GLY A 286 -10.51 29.81 1.29
CA GLY A 286 -9.46 30.26 2.22
C GLY A 286 -8.30 29.27 2.45
N VAL A 287 -8.37 28.05 1.92
CA VAL A 287 -7.23 27.10 2.01
C VAL A 287 -6.26 27.33 0.85
N THR A 288 -5.11 27.93 1.14
CA THR A 288 -4.01 28.13 0.20
C THR A 288 -2.94 27.04 0.34
N LEU A 289 -2.05 26.93 -0.65
CA LEU A 289 -0.89 26.04 -0.58
C LEU A 289 0.00 26.32 0.65
N ASP A 290 0.12 27.59 1.05
CA ASP A 290 0.92 28.00 2.22
C ASP A 290 0.36 27.45 3.55
N LEU A 291 -0.97 27.30 3.65
CA LEU A 291 -1.59 26.70 4.84
C LEU A 291 -1.33 25.20 4.93
N ILE A 292 -1.24 24.50 3.79
CA ILE A 292 -0.92 23.07 3.76
C ILE A 292 0.49 22.81 4.30
N GLU A 293 1.45 23.69 3.99
CA GLU A 293 2.81 23.55 4.50
C GLU A 293 2.90 23.75 6.02
N LYS A 294 1.91 24.42 6.62
CA LYS A 294 1.84 24.75 8.04
C LYS A 294 0.90 23.84 8.84
N ILE A 295 0.48 22.69 8.28
CA ILE A 295 -0.38 21.75 9.00
C ILE A 295 0.31 21.31 10.31
N PRO A 296 -0.34 21.48 11.46
CA PRO A 296 0.26 21.15 12.73
C PRO A 296 0.34 19.63 12.92
N GLY A 297 1.41 19.20 13.59
CA GLY A 297 1.59 17.82 14.03
C GLY A 297 2.73 17.07 13.38
N ARG A 298 2.73 15.75 13.57
CA ARG A 298 3.73 14.82 13.04
C ARG A 298 3.03 13.60 12.47
N LEU A 299 3.57 13.03 11.40
CA LEU A 299 3.00 11.86 10.71
C LEU A 299 2.76 10.64 11.62
N ASN A 300 3.52 10.51 12.70
CA ASN A 300 3.42 9.40 13.65
C ASN A 300 2.40 9.63 14.78
N ASP A 301 1.98 10.89 15.00
CA ASP A 301 1.05 11.23 16.07
C ASP A 301 -0.37 11.38 15.55
N ARG A 302 -1.14 10.30 15.69
CA ARG A 302 -2.53 10.18 15.24
C ARG A 302 -3.50 11.14 15.92
N ARG A 303 -3.08 11.84 16.99
CA ARG A 303 -3.91 12.85 17.66
C ARG A 303 -3.79 14.22 16.99
N THR A 304 -2.75 14.40 16.18
CA THR A 304 -2.53 15.64 15.43
C THR A 304 -3.18 15.57 14.05
N PRO A 305 -3.57 16.71 13.44
CA PRO A 305 -4.19 16.72 12.11
C PRO A 305 -3.37 15.97 11.06
N LEU A 306 -2.05 16.22 11.01
CA LEU A 306 -1.16 15.57 10.05
C LEU A 306 -1.08 14.05 10.25
N GLY A 307 -0.98 13.59 11.51
CA GLY A 307 -0.89 12.16 11.79
C GLY A 307 -2.24 11.44 11.65
N GLU A 308 -3.36 12.12 11.89
CA GLU A 308 -4.70 11.58 11.62
C GLU A 308 -4.91 11.38 10.11
N LEU A 309 -4.59 12.38 9.28
CA LEU A 309 -4.63 12.25 7.82
C LEU A 309 -3.76 11.11 7.31
N ASN A 310 -2.53 10.97 7.82
CA ASN A 310 -1.64 9.88 7.45
C ASN A 310 -2.23 8.50 7.83
N TRP A 311 -2.93 8.43 8.96
CA TRP A 311 -3.56 7.20 9.41
C TRP A 311 -4.80 6.84 8.58
N ILE A 312 -5.65 7.82 8.25
CA ILE A 312 -6.78 7.65 7.33
C ILE A 312 -6.28 7.21 5.95
N PHE A 313 -5.26 7.87 5.41
CA PHE A 313 -4.65 7.50 4.13
C PHE A 313 -4.16 6.05 4.11
N THR A 314 -3.49 5.63 5.18
CA THR A 314 -3.02 4.25 5.34
C THR A 314 -4.19 3.26 5.37
N ALA A 315 -5.29 3.59 6.06
CA ALA A 315 -6.48 2.74 6.10
C ALA A 315 -7.15 2.63 4.73
N ILE A 316 -7.31 3.74 4.03
CA ILE A 316 -7.95 3.79 2.71
C ILE A 316 -7.15 3.01 1.67
N THR A 317 -5.84 3.26 1.57
CA THR A 317 -4.99 2.59 0.58
C THR A 317 -4.87 1.08 0.83
N ASP A 318 -4.79 0.65 2.10
CA ASP A 318 -4.79 -0.77 2.47
C ASP A 318 -6.14 -1.44 2.16
N THR A 319 -7.26 -0.73 2.37
CA THR A 319 -8.61 -1.18 2.00
C THR A 319 -8.78 -1.33 0.50
N ILE A 320 -8.36 -0.35 -0.29
CA ILE A 320 -8.43 -0.42 -1.76
C ILE A 320 -7.64 -1.64 -2.25
N ALA A 321 -6.41 -1.81 -1.78
CA ALA A 321 -5.57 -2.94 -2.15
C ALA A 321 -6.21 -4.29 -1.80
N TRP A 322 -6.79 -4.41 -0.61
CA TRP A 322 -7.40 -5.67 -0.17
C TRP A 322 -8.67 -6.04 -0.94
N ASN A 323 -9.44 -5.05 -1.40
CA ASN A 323 -10.66 -5.29 -2.18
C ASN A 323 -10.37 -5.56 -3.67
N VAL A 324 -9.31 -4.96 -4.22
CA VAL A 324 -8.99 -5.07 -5.65
C VAL A 324 -8.03 -6.24 -5.96
N LEU A 325 -7.09 -6.54 -5.06
CA LEU A 325 -6.02 -7.51 -5.35
C LEU A 325 -6.41 -8.95 -4.98
N PRO A 326 -5.94 -9.95 -5.75
CA PRO A 326 -5.94 -11.34 -5.31
C PRO A 326 -5.21 -11.51 -3.98
N ARG A 327 -5.69 -12.43 -3.14
CA ARG A 327 -5.19 -12.62 -1.76
C ARG A 327 -3.67 -12.87 -1.70
N ASP A 328 -3.13 -13.69 -2.60
CA ASP A 328 -1.70 -14.01 -2.63
C ASP A 328 -0.85 -12.79 -2.99
N LEU A 329 -1.31 -11.98 -3.95
CA LEU A 329 -0.62 -10.77 -4.36
C LEU A 329 -0.67 -9.71 -3.26
N PHE A 330 -1.82 -9.57 -2.59
CA PHE A 330 -1.97 -8.69 -1.44
C PHE A 330 -1.01 -9.07 -0.30
N GLN A 331 -0.90 -10.36 0.06
CA GLN A 331 0.07 -10.80 1.08
C GLN A 331 1.50 -10.46 0.68
N LYS A 332 1.87 -10.76 -0.58
CA LYS A 332 3.22 -10.52 -1.10
C LYS A 332 3.61 -9.05 -1.06
N LEU A 333 2.71 -8.14 -1.44
CA LEU A 333 3.05 -6.72 -1.60
C LEU A 333 2.74 -5.87 -0.35
N PHE A 334 1.65 -6.15 0.36
CA PHE A 334 1.14 -5.29 1.45
C PHE A 334 1.40 -5.87 2.85
N ARG A 335 1.92 -7.09 2.98
CA ARG A 335 2.20 -7.72 4.28
C ARG A 335 3.64 -8.20 4.46
N GLN A 336 4.30 -8.68 3.39
CA GLN A 336 5.60 -9.34 3.48
C GLN A 336 6.76 -8.45 4.00
N ASP A 337 6.87 -7.23 3.47
CA ASP A 337 7.93 -6.25 3.80
C ASP A 337 7.29 -4.87 4.03
N LEU A 338 7.65 -4.21 5.14
CA LEU A 338 7.12 -2.91 5.52
C LEU A 338 7.41 -1.81 4.49
N LEU A 339 8.60 -1.82 3.86
CA LEU A 339 8.94 -0.79 2.88
C LEU A 339 8.17 -1.00 1.59
N VAL A 340 8.10 -2.24 1.11
CA VAL A 340 7.32 -2.61 -0.08
C VAL A 340 5.85 -2.29 0.12
N ALA A 341 5.27 -2.65 1.27
CA ALA A 341 3.89 -2.33 1.60
C ALA A 341 3.63 -0.81 1.62
N SER A 342 4.60 -0.02 2.08
CA SER A 342 4.50 1.44 2.05
C SER A 342 4.56 1.98 0.64
N LEU A 343 5.50 1.51 -0.18
CA LEU A 343 5.62 1.93 -1.56
C LEU A 343 4.38 1.56 -2.39
N PHE A 344 3.80 0.38 -2.22
CA PHE A 344 2.59 0.01 -2.96
C PHE A 344 1.32 0.73 -2.48
N ARG A 345 1.16 1.00 -1.18
CA ARG A 345 0.09 1.89 -0.69
C ARG A 345 0.18 3.27 -1.35
N ASN A 346 1.40 3.81 -1.37
CA ASN A 346 1.67 5.13 -1.92
C ASN A 346 1.62 5.12 -3.47
N PHE A 347 1.90 3.99 -4.11
CA PHE A 347 1.75 3.80 -5.55
C PHE A 347 0.28 3.90 -6.00
N LEU A 348 -0.68 3.50 -5.18
CA LEU A 348 -2.11 3.69 -5.51
C LEU A 348 -2.46 5.18 -5.60
N LEU A 349 -1.85 6.02 -4.77
CA LEU A 349 -1.98 7.47 -4.86
C LEU A 349 -1.30 7.99 -6.14
N ALA A 350 -0.11 7.49 -6.46
CA ALA A 350 0.58 7.85 -7.71
C ALA A 350 -0.28 7.51 -8.92
N GLU A 351 -0.90 6.32 -8.97
CA GLU A 351 -1.82 5.90 -10.03
C GLU A 351 -2.98 6.90 -10.18
N ARG A 352 -3.54 7.38 -9.07
CA ARG A 352 -4.64 8.35 -9.08
C ARG A 352 -4.20 9.74 -9.55
N ILE A 353 -3.13 10.28 -8.97
CA ILE A 353 -2.65 11.65 -9.26
C ILE A 353 -2.10 11.73 -10.68
N MET A 354 -1.19 10.84 -11.06
CA MET A 354 -0.49 10.90 -12.35
C MET A 354 -1.45 10.72 -13.52
N ARG A 355 -2.52 9.94 -13.34
CA ARG A 355 -3.56 9.76 -14.36
C ARG A 355 -4.29 11.05 -14.71
N SER A 356 -4.42 11.99 -13.77
CA SER A 356 -4.99 13.32 -14.06
C SER A 356 -4.12 14.16 -15.00
N TYR A 357 -2.87 13.73 -15.23
CA TYR A 357 -1.88 14.41 -16.05
C TYR A 357 -1.38 13.54 -17.21
N ASN A 358 -2.20 12.59 -17.69
CA ASN A 358 -1.86 11.69 -18.80
C ASN A 358 -0.60 10.83 -18.59
N CYS A 359 -0.32 10.49 -17.32
CA CYS A 359 0.69 9.50 -16.97
C CYS A 359 0.05 8.31 -16.26
N THR A 360 0.45 7.12 -16.67
CA THR A 360 -0.02 5.84 -16.14
C THR A 360 1.16 5.10 -15.51
N PRO A 361 1.35 5.18 -14.18
CA PRO A 361 2.40 4.45 -13.51
C PRO A 361 2.27 2.93 -13.73
N VAL A 362 3.41 2.25 -13.88
CA VAL A 362 3.47 0.81 -14.16
C VAL A 362 4.16 0.09 -13.01
N SER A 363 3.58 -1.04 -12.58
CA SER A 363 4.19 -1.93 -11.59
C SER A 363 4.48 -3.32 -12.13
N SER A 364 5.47 -3.98 -11.55
CA SER A 364 5.71 -5.42 -11.70
C SER A 364 5.86 -6.03 -10.31
N PRO A 365 4.95 -6.91 -9.85
CA PRO A 365 3.73 -7.38 -10.52
C PRO A 365 2.74 -6.27 -10.89
N ARG A 366 1.98 -6.46 -11.98
CA ARG A 366 0.98 -5.49 -12.44
C ARG A 366 -0.23 -5.52 -11.51
N LEU A 367 -0.67 -4.35 -11.05
CA LEU A 367 -1.92 -4.22 -10.31
C LEU A 367 -3.11 -3.98 -11.26
N PRO A 368 -4.32 -4.45 -10.93
CA PRO A 368 -5.55 -3.96 -11.53
C PRO A 368 -5.75 -2.46 -11.22
N PRO A 369 -6.52 -1.73 -12.03
CA PRO A 369 -6.66 -0.29 -11.84
C PRO A 369 -7.41 0.06 -10.54
N THR A 370 -6.88 1.00 -9.77
CA THR A 370 -7.42 1.39 -8.44
C THR A 370 -7.90 2.83 -8.35
N TYR A 371 -7.59 3.65 -9.36
CA TYR A 371 -7.84 5.10 -9.37
C TYR A 371 -9.31 5.55 -9.21
N MET A 372 -10.28 4.72 -9.60
CA MET A 372 -11.74 5.00 -9.50
C MET A 372 -12.43 4.29 -8.33
N HIS A 373 -11.69 3.67 -7.42
CA HIS A 373 -12.29 2.98 -6.29
C HIS A 373 -13.04 3.96 -5.37
N ALA A 374 -14.26 3.61 -4.95
CA ALA A 374 -15.16 4.49 -4.17
C ALA A 374 -14.53 5.03 -2.88
N MET A 375 -13.67 4.24 -2.22
CA MET A 375 -12.89 4.68 -1.05
C MET A 375 -12.04 5.95 -1.27
N TRP A 376 -11.70 6.32 -2.50
CA TRP A 376 -11.06 7.62 -2.77
C TRP A 376 -11.99 8.82 -2.50
N GLN A 377 -13.31 8.65 -2.63
CA GLN A 377 -14.28 9.69 -2.26
C GLN A 377 -14.30 9.89 -0.73
N ALA A 378 -14.17 8.80 0.04
CA ALA A 378 -14.01 8.89 1.50
C ALA A 378 -12.70 9.59 1.89
N TRP A 379 -11.62 9.40 1.11
CA TRP A 379 -10.38 10.16 1.29
C TRP A 379 -10.59 11.64 1.03
N ASP A 380 -11.21 11.99 -0.10
CA ASP A 380 -11.45 13.38 -0.48
C ASP A 380 -12.30 14.09 0.58
N LEU A 381 -13.38 13.45 1.08
CA LEU A 381 -14.20 13.99 2.15
C LEU A 381 -13.43 14.17 3.47
N ALA A 382 -12.58 13.20 3.85
CA ALA A 382 -11.78 13.30 5.05
C ALA A 382 -10.74 14.43 4.97
N VAL A 383 -10.13 14.63 3.80
CA VAL A 383 -9.24 15.75 3.52
C VAL A 383 -10.01 17.07 3.60
N ASP A 384 -11.18 17.16 2.98
CA ASP A 384 -12.02 18.36 2.96
C ASP A 384 -12.40 18.83 4.38
N ILE A 385 -12.87 17.90 5.21
CA ILE A 385 -13.22 18.14 6.61
C ILE A 385 -11.99 18.53 7.44
N CYS A 386 -10.81 17.97 7.14
CA CYS A 386 -9.59 18.34 7.84
C CYS A 386 -9.14 19.75 7.44
N LEU A 387 -9.03 20.02 6.14
CA LEU A 387 -8.53 21.28 5.58
C LEU A 387 -9.41 22.48 5.92
N SER A 388 -10.73 22.30 5.98
CA SER A 388 -11.67 23.36 6.40
C SER A 388 -11.45 23.88 7.82
N GLN A 389 -10.82 23.08 8.70
CA GLN A 389 -10.50 23.50 10.07
C GLN A 389 -9.19 24.30 10.16
N LEU A 390 -8.28 24.19 9.19
CA LEU A 390 -6.93 24.77 9.26
C LEU A 390 -6.91 26.28 9.53
N PRO A 391 -7.71 27.12 8.83
CA PRO A 391 -7.70 28.56 9.08
C PRO A 391 -7.98 28.89 10.55
N THR A 392 -9.04 28.32 11.12
CA THR A 392 -9.42 28.54 12.53
C THR A 392 -8.40 27.96 13.53
N ILE A 393 -7.73 26.85 13.20
CA ILE A 393 -6.70 26.26 14.08
C ILE A 393 -5.45 27.13 14.11
N ILE A 394 -5.04 27.67 12.95
CA ILE A 394 -3.80 28.44 12.82
C ILE A 394 -3.99 29.88 13.32
N GLU A 395 -5.12 30.52 13.00
CA GLU A 395 -5.36 31.93 13.35
C GLU A 395 -5.90 32.09 14.76
N GLU A 396 -6.83 31.24 15.19
CA GLU A 396 -7.55 31.39 16.47
C GLU A 396 -7.06 30.41 17.56
N GLY A 397 -6.22 29.43 17.21
CA GLY A 397 -5.75 28.41 18.15
C GLY A 397 -6.84 27.42 18.57
N THR A 398 -7.88 27.24 17.75
CA THR A 398 -9.01 26.36 18.05
C THR A 398 -8.58 24.90 18.18
N ALA A 399 -9.20 24.16 19.10
CA ALA A 399 -8.93 22.74 19.29
C ALA A 399 -9.34 21.92 18.06
N PHE A 400 -8.43 21.08 17.57
CA PHE A 400 -8.69 20.21 16.43
C PHE A 400 -9.82 19.21 16.70
N ARG A 401 -10.77 19.11 15.77
CA ARG A 401 -11.82 18.09 15.80
C ARG A 401 -11.45 16.91 14.92
N HIS A 402 -11.37 15.74 15.54
CA HIS A 402 -11.09 14.47 14.87
C HIS A 402 -12.12 14.14 13.78
N SER A 403 -11.63 13.57 12.68
CA SER A 403 -12.46 13.13 11.56
C SER A 403 -13.44 12.01 11.97
N PRO A 404 -14.70 12.04 11.48
CA PRO A 404 -15.66 10.97 11.74
C PRO A 404 -15.37 9.68 10.96
N PHE A 405 -14.39 9.67 10.05
CA PHE A 405 -14.07 8.57 9.13
C PHE A 405 -14.11 7.19 9.80
N PHE A 406 -13.37 6.96 10.88
CA PHE A 406 -13.33 5.64 11.51
C PHE A 406 -14.68 5.24 12.13
N ALA A 407 -15.44 6.19 12.68
CA ALA A 407 -16.75 5.92 13.26
C ALA A 407 -17.77 5.56 12.18
N GLU A 408 -17.74 6.23 11.03
CA GLU A 408 -18.58 5.96 9.86
C GLU A 408 -18.26 4.59 9.26
N GLN A 409 -16.97 4.28 9.05
CA GLN A 409 -16.57 2.98 8.50
C GLN A 409 -16.91 1.80 9.42
N LEU A 410 -16.81 1.96 10.75
CA LEU A 410 -17.29 0.94 11.70
C LEU A 410 -18.82 0.78 11.63
N THR A 411 -19.55 1.86 11.37
CA THR A 411 -21.01 1.81 11.21
C THR A 411 -21.38 1.08 9.92
N ALA A 412 -20.69 1.35 8.81
CA ALA A 412 -20.87 0.60 7.57
C ALA A 412 -20.58 -0.90 7.75
N PHE A 413 -19.51 -1.25 8.48
CA PHE A 413 -19.21 -2.65 8.82
C PHE A 413 -20.31 -3.29 9.68
N GLN A 414 -20.83 -2.54 10.65
CA GLN A 414 -21.95 -2.98 11.48
C GLN A 414 -23.22 -3.23 10.65
N VAL A 415 -23.55 -2.35 9.70
CA VAL A 415 -24.67 -2.55 8.77
C VAL A 415 -24.45 -3.83 7.95
N TRP A 416 -23.26 -4.05 7.42
CA TRP A 416 -22.94 -5.29 6.69
C TRP A 416 -23.22 -6.55 7.53
N LEU A 417 -22.86 -6.55 8.83
CA LEU A 417 -23.13 -7.65 9.76
C LEU A 417 -24.63 -7.89 9.99
N THR A 418 -25.46 -6.84 9.99
CA THR A 418 -26.91 -7.00 10.23
C THR A 418 -27.64 -7.66 9.07
N MET A 419 -27.10 -7.59 7.86
CA MET A 419 -27.85 -8.00 6.68
C MET A 419 -27.84 -9.53 6.44
N GLY A 420 -27.13 -10.37 7.21
CA GLY A 420 -27.14 -11.85 7.10
C GLY A 420 -26.00 -12.48 6.29
N VAL A 421 -25.87 -13.83 6.37
CA VAL A 421 -24.67 -14.62 5.98
C VAL A 421 -24.73 -15.24 4.56
N GLU A 422 -25.82 -15.04 3.82
CA GLU A 422 -25.97 -15.64 2.49
C GLU A 422 -24.89 -15.12 1.52
N ASN A 423 -24.10 -16.03 0.93
CA ASN A 423 -23.04 -15.83 -0.08
C ASN A 423 -22.85 -14.39 -0.61
N ARG A 424 -22.19 -13.54 0.18
CA ARG A 424 -21.91 -12.14 -0.16
C ARG A 424 -20.45 -11.90 -0.46
N ASN A 425 -20.22 -10.78 -1.11
CA ASN A 425 -18.91 -10.17 -1.15
C ASN A 425 -18.39 -9.93 0.28
N PRO A 426 -17.09 -10.15 0.51
CA PRO A 426 -16.48 -9.92 1.81
C PRO A 426 -16.62 -8.44 2.22
N PRO A 427 -16.67 -8.14 3.53
CA PRO A 427 -16.86 -6.78 4.00
C PRO A 427 -15.65 -5.90 3.65
N GLU A 428 -15.89 -4.85 2.86
CA GLU A 428 -14.84 -3.93 2.38
C GLU A 428 -14.09 -3.24 3.52
N GLN A 429 -14.76 -3.01 4.66
CA GLN A 429 -14.21 -2.28 5.81
C GLN A 429 -13.29 -3.13 6.69
N LEU A 430 -13.10 -4.41 6.41
CA LEU A 430 -12.32 -5.32 7.28
C LEU A 430 -10.86 -4.84 7.53
N PRO A 431 -10.11 -4.31 6.54
CA PRO A 431 -8.79 -3.72 6.80
C PRO A 431 -8.85 -2.45 7.64
N ILE A 432 -9.95 -1.69 7.58
CA ILE A 432 -10.16 -0.49 8.42
C ILE A 432 -10.37 -0.91 9.87
N VAL A 433 -11.14 -1.97 10.13
CA VAL A 433 -11.31 -2.52 11.48
C VAL A 433 -9.94 -2.85 12.09
N LEU A 434 -9.03 -3.45 11.32
CA LEU A 434 -7.64 -3.70 11.74
C LEU A 434 -6.91 -2.40 12.11
N GLN A 435 -7.00 -1.35 11.28
CA GLN A 435 -6.38 -0.07 11.59
C GLN A 435 -6.95 0.54 12.88
N VAL A 436 -8.26 0.42 13.12
CA VAL A 436 -8.92 0.93 14.32
C VAL A 436 -8.48 0.23 15.60
N LEU A 437 -8.12 -1.07 15.56
CA LEU A 437 -7.58 -1.77 16.73
C LEU A 437 -6.32 -1.10 17.30
N LEU A 438 -5.58 -0.37 16.46
CA LEU A 438 -4.40 0.38 16.86
C LEU A 438 -4.72 1.68 17.63
N SER A 439 -5.96 2.18 17.56
CA SER A 439 -6.44 3.30 18.37
C SER A 439 -6.96 2.82 19.71
N GLN A 440 -7.01 3.70 20.72
CA GLN A 440 -7.67 3.43 21.99
C GLN A 440 -9.15 3.85 21.95
N VAL A 441 -9.48 4.95 21.24
CA VAL A 441 -10.81 5.60 21.28
C VAL A 441 -11.92 4.67 20.77
N HIS A 442 -11.69 3.97 19.67
CA HIS A 442 -12.68 3.11 19.04
C HIS A 442 -12.38 1.60 19.20
N ARG A 443 -11.40 1.25 20.04
CA ARG A 443 -10.91 -0.12 20.16
C ARG A 443 -12.00 -1.09 20.60
N LEU A 444 -12.75 -0.71 21.62
CA LEU A 444 -13.77 -1.56 22.23
C LEU A 444 -14.86 -1.88 21.21
N ARG A 445 -15.37 -0.86 20.49
CA ARG A 445 -16.35 -1.04 19.41
C ARG A 445 -15.80 -1.90 18.27
N ALA A 446 -14.54 -1.69 17.86
CA ALA A 446 -13.93 -2.48 16.79
C ALA A 446 -13.74 -3.96 17.19
N LEU A 447 -13.36 -4.25 18.44
CA LEU A 447 -13.26 -5.62 18.95
C LEU A 447 -14.63 -6.31 19.07
N ASP A 448 -15.67 -5.60 19.51
CA ASP A 448 -17.04 -6.13 19.54
C ASP A 448 -17.50 -6.52 18.12
N LEU A 449 -17.37 -5.62 17.15
CA LEU A 449 -17.75 -5.89 15.77
C LEU A 449 -16.91 -7.00 15.14
N LEU A 450 -15.61 -7.06 15.46
CA LEU A 450 -14.75 -8.15 15.03
C LEU A 450 -15.21 -9.49 15.61
N GLY A 451 -15.52 -9.56 16.91
CA GLY A 451 -16.07 -10.76 17.53
C GLY A 451 -17.33 -11.24 16.80
N ARG A 452 -18.30 -10.34 16.60
CA ARG A 452 -19.52 -10.65 15.85
C ARG A 452 -19.26 -11.15 14.43
N PHE A 453 -18.23 -10.62 13.76
CA PHE A 453 -17.82 -11.10 12.43
C PHE A 453 -17.23 -12.51 12.48
N LEU A 454 -16.36 -12.80 13.45
CA LEU A 454 -15.74 -14.12 13.60
C LEU A 454 -16.77 -15.20 13.97
N ASP A 455 -17.83 -14.82 14.69
CA ASP A 455 -18.95 -15.70 15.05
C ASP A 455 -19.76 -16.20 13.84
N LEU A 456 -19.62 -15.55 12.67
CA LEU A 456 -20.23 -16.01 11.41
C LEU A 456 -19.65 -17.33 10.89
N GLY A 457 -18.52 -17.79 11.44
CA GLY A 457 -17.97 -19.12 11.21
C GLY A 457 -16.54 -19.14 10.66
N PRO A 458 -16.02 -20.35 10.31
CA PRO A 458 -14.61 -20.55 9.98
C PRO A 458 -14.10 -19.74 8.77
N TRP A 459 -14.97 -19.43 7.82
CA TRP A 459 -14.64 -18.63 6.64
C TRP A 459 -14.30 -17.19 7.03
N ALA A 460 -15.02 -16.61 8.00
CA ALA A 460 -14.81 -15.25 8.49
C ALA A 460 -13.50 -15.17 9.29
N VAL A 461 -13.21 -16.20 10.08
CA VAL A 461 -11.91 -16.36 10.78
C VAL A 461 -10.76 -16.41 9.77
N SER A 462 -10.87 -17.26 8.74
CA SER A 462 -9.87 -17.34 7.67
C SER A 462 -9.66 -15.99 6.97
N LEU A 463 -10.75 -15.26 6.71
CA LEU A 463 -10.68 -13.95 6.07
C LEU A 463 -9.99 -12.91 6.97
N ALA A 464 -10.34 -12.83 8.26
CA ALA A 464 -9.71 -11.92 9.20
C ALA A 464 -8.21 -12.20 9.39
N LEU A 465 -7.83 -13.48 9.43
CA LEU A 465 -6.43 -13.91 9.45
C LEU A 465 -5.69 -13.52 8.17
N SER A 466 -6.34 -13.64 7.00
CA SER A 466 -5.77 -13.18 5.74
C SER A 466 -5.55 -11.67 5.70
N VAL A 467 -6.39 -10.85 6.35
CA VAL A 467 -6.15 -9.40 6.42
C VAL A 467 -4.90 -9.07 7.26
N GLY A 468 -4.49 -9.99 8.13
CA GLY A 468 -3.32 -9.85 8.99
C GLY A 468 -3.68 -9.40 10.41
N ILE A 469 -4.85 -9.78 10.93
CA ILE A 469 -5.33 -9.34 12.24
C ILE A 469 -4.57 -9.96 13.43
N PHE A 470 -4.03 -11.16 13.24
CA PHE A 470 -3.38 -11.97 14.28
C PHE A 470 -2.33 -11.23 15.13
N PRO A 471 -1.29 -10.57 14.56
CA PRO A 471 -0.29 -9.88 15.37
C PRO A 471 -0.86 -8.74 16.23
N TYR A 472 -1.96 -8.12 15.80
CA TYR A 472 -2.59 -7.02 16.53
C TYR A 472 -3.38 -7.55 17.74
N VAL A 473 -4.18 -8.59 17.54
CA VAL A 473 -4.93 -9.25 18.62
C VAL A 473 -3.97 -9.88 19.63
N LEU A 474 -2.89 -10.51 19.16
CA LEU A 474 -1.83 -11.04 20.02
C LEU A 474 -1.17 -9.96 20.89
N LYS A 475 -0.91 -8.77 20.32
CA LYS A 475 -0.37 -7.66 21.10
C LYS A 475 -1.36 -7.13 22.15
N LEU A 476 -2.66 -7.17 21.87
CA LEU A 476 -3.69 -6.72 22.81
C LEU A 476 -3.81 -7.60 24.05
N LEU A 477 -3.35 -8.86 24.02
CA LEU A 477 -3.25 -9.71 25.21
C LEU A 477 -2.33 -9.13 26.31
N GLN A 478 -1.40 -8.25 25.93
CA GLN A 478 -0.52 -7.56 26.88
C GLN A 478 -1.21 -6.36 27.57
N SER A 479 -2.43 -6.01 27.15
CA SER A 479 -3.18 -4.89 27.72
C SER A 479 -3.74 -5.24 29.10
N SER A 480 -3.63 -4.32 30.06
CA SER A 480 -4.21 -4.44 31.40
C SER A 480 -5.67 -3.98 31.49
N ALA A 481 -6.24 -3.44 30.40
CA ALA A 481 -7.60 -2.90 30.36
C ALA A 481 -8.65 -4.03 30.54
N ARG A 482 -9.37 -4.00 31.66
CA ARG A 482 -10.28 -5.09 32.06
C ARG A 482 -11.47 -5.28 31.11
N GLU A 483 -11.93 -4.19 30.50
CA GLU A 483 -13.02 -4.16 29.51
C GLU A 483 -12.73 -4.91 28.22
N LEU A 484 -11.44 -5.08 27.84
CA LEU A 484 -11.06 -5.80 26.62
C LEU A 484 -11.10 -7.32 26.81
N ARG A 485 -10.96 -7.80 28.05
CA ARG A 485 -10.83 -9.24 28.37
C ARG A 485 -11.97 -10.10 27.81
N PRO A 486 -13.26 -9.81 28.03
CA PRO A 486 -14.33 -10.66 27.49
C PRO A 486 -14.30 -10.74 25.96
N LEU A 487 -14.01 -9.61 25.29
CA LEU A 487 -13.91 -9.56 23.82
C LEU A 487 -12.69 -10.33 23.31
N LEU A 488 -11.53 -10.18 23.94
CA LEU A 488 -10.32 -10.90 23.57
C LEU A 488 -10.46 -12.40 23.80
N VAL A 489 -11.10 -12.83 24.90
CA VAL A 489 -11.39 -14.24 25.16
C VAL A 489 -12.32 -14.84 24.10
N PHE A 490 -13.28 -14.06 23.59
CA PHE A 490 -14.18 -14.53 22.53
C PHE A 490 -13.48 -14.62 21.16
N ILE A 491 -12.59 -13.68 20.86
CA ILE A 491 -11.86 -13.63 19.59
C ILE A 491 -10.81 -14.74 19.48
N TRP A 492 -10.17 -15.10 20.59
CA TRP A 492 -9.18 -16.17 20.70
C TRP A 492 -9.82 -17.55 20.77
#